data_AF-A0A1I7G6B9-F1
#
_entry.id   AF-A0A1I7G6B9-F1
#
_cell.length_a   1.000
_cell.length_b   1.000
_cell.length_c   1.000
_cell.angle_alpha   90.00
_cell.angle_beta   90.00
_cell.angle_gamma   90.00
#
_symmetry.space_group_name_H-M   'P 1'
#
loop_
_entity.id
_entity.type
_entity.pdbx_description
1 polymer ?
#
loop_
_entity_poly.entity_id
_entity_poly.type
_entity_poly.pdbx_seq_one_letter_code
_entity_poly.pdbx_strand_id
1 'polypeptide(L)'
;MKKIILALIGVVLMAGCGPKELSPEERQQVDKLKVELTQTEKDISTAKSQNEQYVGGLIKLLIGSRLEVLETNKALLQQRINAIESGAKIEVVVNGVKPDPEAANAIKIEIDNLKSDIEVAKNDAAQYSGGLVQAMKLSAVATQEQTLAMLQQKYLSAKYGLVTVKTSSSNQDNLSTSTDISVNKNDPKQKLLPPADGPFGLQAGLTKKNIEDMTGSTLTPAKGNVNLYLIDNLPKNNNEFGSYGLLVSPTVGLCQIRAIGKDIKTDSYGLSLKSKFEDLKASLDSIYGKGEETDFLLSGSIWNKPQDWMMGLYKEERFLSAEWKSQNEALQKNNLNFIVLATRADSDSKGYLFLQYTFDNHKECKEEIENAKKSSL
;
A
#
# COMPACT_ATOMS: atom_id res chain seq x y z
N MET A 1 -49.69 -15.67 -73.64
CA MET A 1 -49.46 -14.33 -74.24
C MET A 1 -49.53 -13.28 -73.14
N LYS A 2 -48.53 -12.39 -73.11
CA LYS A 2 -48.43 -11.09 -72.41
C LYS A 2 -48.38 -11.05 -70.86
N LYS A 3 -47.40 -10.25 -70.42
CA LYS A 3 -46.86 -10.03 -69.06
C LYS A 3 -47.65 -8.96 -68.29
N ILE A 4 -47.40 -8.88 -66.97
CA ILE A 4 -47.17 -7.69 -66.09
C ILE A 4 -47.68 -8.09 -64.68
N ILE A 5 -46.81 -8.57 -63.78
CA ILE A 5 -46.12 -7.83 -62.72
C ILE A 5 -47.04 -6.87 -61.96
N LEU A 6 -47.51 -7.31 -60.78
CA LEU A 6 -47.89 -6.42 -59.69
C LEU A 6 -47.09 -6.83 -58.46
N ALA A 7 -46.22 -5.92 -58.03
CA ALA A 7 -45.35 -6.05 -56.88
C ALA A 7 -46.17 -5.93 -55.59
N LEU A 8 -46.19 -6.99 -54.79
CA LEU A 8 -46.55 -6.95 -53.38
C LEU A 8 -45.27 -6.69 -52.59
N ILE A 9 -44.94 -5.41 -52.42
CA ILE A 9 -43.94 -4.97 -51.43
C ILE A 9 -44.62 -5.12 -50.07
N GLY A 10 -44.37 -6.26 -49.42
CA GLY A 10 -44.67 -6.44 -48.01
C GLY A 10 -43.86 -5.44 -47.19
N VAL A 11 -44.57 -4.59 -46.46
CA VAL A 11 -44.03 -3.74 -45.40
C VAL A 11 -43.42 -4.65 -44.35
N VAL A 12 -42.11 -4.88 -44.43
CA VAL A 12 -41.33 -5.35 -43.28
C VAL A 12 -41.14 -4.13 -42.39
N LEU A 13 -41.94 -4.07 -41.33
CA LEU A 13 -41.73 -3.16 -40.22
C LEU A 13 -40.29 -3.33 -39.74
N MET A 14 -39.48 -2.31 -39.97
CA MET A 14 -38.26 -2.07 -39.22
C MET A 14 -38.67 -1.85 -37.76
N ALA A 15 -38.86 -2.94 -37.02
CA ALA A 15 -38.77 -2.90 -35.57
C ALA A 15 -37.29 -2.67 -35.24
N GLY A 16 -36.87 -1.41 -35.35
CA GLY A 16 -35.67 -0.97 -34.67
C GLY A 16 -35.88 -1.27 -33.19
N CYS A 17 -35.03 -2.14 -32.63
CA CYS A 17 -34.98 -2.38 -31.19
C CYS A 17 -34.87 -1.03 -30.47
N GLY A 18 -35.97 -0.56 -29.89
CA GLY A 18 -35.96 0.53 -28.92
C GLY A 18 -35.23 0.09 -27.65
N PRO A 19 -34.78 1.04 -26.81
CA PRO A 19 -34.09 0.71 -25.57
C PRO A 19 -34.98 -0.17 -24.70
N LYS A 20 -34.43 -1.31 -24.28
CA LYS A 20 -35.11 -2.29 -23.43
C LYS A 20 -35.49 -1.60 -22.11
N GLU A 21 -36.77 -1.63 -21.73
CA GLU A 21 -37.20 -1.08 -20.45
C GLU A 21 -36.52 -1.84 -19.29
N LEU A 22 -35.97 -1.08 -18.34
CA LEU A 22 -35.31 -1.60 -17.14
C LEU A 22 -36.24 -2.50 -16.33
N SER A 23 -35.72 -3.62 -15.83
CA SER A 23 -36.43 -4.50 -14.90
C SER A 23 -36.75 -3.78 -13.58
N PRO A 24 -37.76 -4.22 -12.81
CA PRO A 24 -38.06 -3.65 -11.49
C PRO A 24 -36.84 -3.66 -10.54
N GLU A 25 -36.02 -4.71 -10.60
CA GLU A 25 -34.79 -4.86 -9.81
C GLU A 25 -33.70 -3.88 -10.26
N GLU A 26 -33.51 -3.72 -11.57
CA GLU A 26 -32.57 -2.76 -12.15
C GLU A 26 -32.94 -1.31 -11.79
N ARG A 27 -34.23 -0.98 -11.84
CA ARG A 27 -34.75 0.34 -11.40
C ARG A 27 -34.43 0.58 -9.93
N GLN A 28 -34.68 -0.40 -9.06
CA GLN A 28 -34.38 -0.28 -7.63
C GLN A 28 -32.88 -0.11 -7.37
N GLN A 29 -32.02 -0.76 -8.17
CA GLN A 29 -30.57 -0.60 -8.07
C GLN A 29 -30.11 0.79 -8.52
N VAL A 30 -30.67 1.30 -9.62
CA VAL A 30 -30.40 2.66 -10.12
C VAL A 30 -30.83 3.72 -9.11
N ASP A 31 -31.99 3.56 -8.47
CA ASP A 31 -32.47 4.50 -7.45
C ASP A 31 -31.53 4.56 -6.25
N LYS A 32 -31.02 3.42 -5.78
CA LYS A 32 -30.01 3.36 -4.71
C LYS A 32 -28.71 4.05 -5.13
N LEU A 33 -28.24 3.83 -6.36
CA LEU A 33 -27.03 4.47 -6.89
C LEU A 33 -27.19 5.99 -7.03
N LYS A 34 -28.39 6.48 -7.40
CA LYS A 34 -28.69 7.92 -7.49
C LYS A 34 -28.66 8.61 -6.12
N VAL A 35 -29.11 7.92 -5.06
CA VAL A 35 -29.00 8.42 -3.69
C VAL A 35 -27.53 8.56 -3.26
N GLU A 36 -26.71 7.52 -3.50
CA GLU A 36 -25.27 7.53 -3.18
C GLU A 36 -24.52 8.60 -4.00
N LEU A 37 -24.90 8.80 -5.27
CA LEU A 37 -24.36 9.85 -6.13
C LEU A 37 -24.68 11.24 -5.58
N THR A 38 -25.93 11.49 -5.20
CA THR A 38 -26.35 12.78 -4.64
C THR A 38 -25.59 13.10 -3.35
N GLN A 39 -25.38 12.10 -2.49
CA GLN A 39 -24.59 12.27 -1.27
C GLN A 39 -23.12 12.57 -1.58
N THR A 40 -22.51 11.87 -2.55
CA THR A 40 -21.14 12.11 -2.98
C THR A 40 -20.96 13.52 -3.54
N GLU A 41 -21.93 14.03 -4.31
CA GLU A 41 -21.91 15.40 -4.83
C GLU A 41 -21.99 16.47 -3.73
N LYS A 42 -22.77 16.22 -2.67
CA LYS A 42 -22.81 17.07 -1.48
C LYS A 42 -21.46 17.10 -0.75
N ASP A 43 -20.81 15.94 -0.62
CA ASP A 43 -19.50 15.81 0.02
C ASP A 43 -18.40 16.54 -0.80
N ILE A 44 -18.46 16.45 -2.13
CA ILE A 44 -17.59 17.21 -3.06
C ILE A 44 -17.77 18.72 -2.86
N SER A 45 -19.02 19.20 -2.82
CA SER A 45 -19.31 20.63 -2.63
C SER A 45 -18.76 21.15 -1.31
N THR A 46 -18.95 20.37 -0.25
CA THR A 46 -18.41 20.68 1.09
C THR A 46 -16.87 20.72 1.08
N ALA A 47 -16.22 19.71 0.48
CA ALA A 47 -14.76 19.66 0.39
C ALA A 47 -14.19 20.81 -0.46
N LYS A 48 -14.86 21.22 -1.54
CA LYS A 48 -14.47 22.41 -2.34
C LYS A 48 -14.52 23.68 -1.51
N SER A 49 -15.61 23.91 -0.79
CA SER A 49 -15.73 25.08 0.08
C SER A 49 -14.67 25.10 1.19
N GLN A 50 -14.38 23.95 1.80
CA GLN A 50 -13.31 23.83 2.79
C GLN A 50 -11.92 24.09 2.18
N ASN A 51 -11.65 23.60 0.97
CA ASN A 51 -10.37 23.80 0.29
C ASN A 51 -10.05 25.27 -0.01
N GLU A 52 -11.08 26.06 -0.30
CA GLU A 52 -10.99 27.50 -0.57
C GLU A 52 -10.65 28.32 0.69
N GLN A 53 -10.96 27.80 1.88
CA GLN A 53 -10.69 28.47 3.16
C GLN A 53 -9.19 28.42 3.56
N TYR A 54 -8.39 27.57 2.91
CA TYR A 54 -6.96 27.41 3.23
C TYR A 54 -6.07 27.92 2.09
N VAL A 55 -4.99 28.63 2.43
CA VAL A 55 -3.98 29.13 1.48
C VAL A 55 -2.70 28.31 1.65
N GLY A 56 -2.58 27.20 0.90
CA GLY A 56 -1.45 26.27 0.96
C GLY A 56 -1.39 25.40 2.23
N GLY A 57 -0.29 24.67 2.40
CA GLY A 57 -0.03 23.84 3.58
C GLY A 57 -0.68 22.45 3.58
N LEU A 58 -0.38 21.68 4.62
CA LEU A 58 -0.79 20.27 4.75
C LEU A 58 -2.31 20.10 4.69
N ILE A 59 -3.07 20.95 5.38
CA ILE A 59 -4.54 20.87 5.41
C ILE A 59 -5.13 21.03 3.99
N LYS A 60 -4.60 21.97 3.19
CA LYS A 60 -5.01 22.14 1.79
C LYS A 60 -4.64 20.94 0.92
N LEU A 61 -3.46 20.34 1.13
CA LEU A 61 -3.04 19.14 0.40
C LEU A 61 -3.94 17.94 0.72
N LEU A 62 -4.30 17.74 1.99
CA LEU A 62 -5.21 16.66 2.42
C LEU A 62 -6.62 16.86 1.87
N ILE A 63 -7.16 18.08 1.92
CA ILE A 63 -8.48 18.39 1.33
C ILE A 63 -8.45 18.20 -0.20
N GLY A 64 -7.37 18.59 -0.87
CA GLY A 64 -7.16 18.34 -2.30
C GLY A 64 -7.19 16.86 -2.66
N SER A 65 -6.45 16.03 -1.89
CA SER A 65 -6.46 14.57 -2.08
C SER A 65 -7.85 13.96 -1.83
N ARG A 66 -8.55 14.39 -0.76
CA ARG A 66 -9.95 13.99 -0.49
C ARG A 66 -10.86 14.32 -1.67
N LEU A 67 -10.70 15.50 -2.28
CA LEU A 67 -11.51 15.94 -3.41
C LEU A 67 -11.33 15.04 -4.63
N GLU A 68 -10.10 14.62 -4.95
CA GLU A 68 -9.80 13.72 -6.07
C GLU A 68 -10.47 12.33 -5.91
N VAL A 69 -10.45 11.79 -4.69
CA VAL A 69 -11.11 10.52 -4.37
C VAL A 69 -12.62 10.63 -4.54
N LEU A 70 -13.23 11.72 -4.04
CA LEU A 70 -14.66 11.95 -4.16
C LEU A 70 -15.12 12.13 -5.61
N GLU A 71 -14.36 12.86 -6.43
CA GLU A 71 -14.65 13.00 -7.87
C GLU A 71 -14.51 11.67 -8.62
N THR A 72 -13.57 10.81 -8.20
CA THR A 72 -13.44 9.43 -8.72
C THR A 72 -14.65 8.57 -8.34
N ASN A 73 -15.11 8.64 -7.09
CA ASN A 73 -16.31 7.92 -6.64
C ASN A 73 -17.55 8.36 -7.42
N LYS A 74 -17.70 9.67 -7.68
CA LYS A 74 -18.75 10.21 -8.53
C LYS A 74 -18.72 9.59 -9.94
N ALA A 75 -17.55 9.55 -10.57
CA ALA A 75 -17.39 8.99 -11.92
C ALA A 75 -17.76 7.49 -11.97
N LEU A 76 -17.35 6.71 -10.97
CA LEU A 76 -17.67 5.28 -10.87
C LEU A 76 -19.17 5.03 -10.70
N LEU A 77 -19.83 5.82 -9.84
CA LEU A 77 -21.29 5.75 -9.65
C LEU A 77 -22.05 6.10 -10.94
N GLN A 78 -21.63 7.16 -11.63
CA GLN A 78 -22.22 7.56 -12.92
C GLN A 78 -22.01 6.50 -14.00
N GLN A 79 -20.81 5.91 -14.10
CA GLN A 79 -20.53 4.82 -15.03
C GLN A 79 -21.46 3.64 -14.79
N ARG A 80 -21.70 3.27 -13.52
CA ARG A 80 -22.58 2.15 -13.18
C ARG A 80 -24.06 2.44 -13.49
N ILE A 81 -24.53 3.64 -13.20
CA ILE A 81 -25.90 4.08 -13.55
C ILE A 81 -26.09 4.00 -15.06
N ASN A 82 -25.18 4.60 -15.84
CA ASN A 82 -25.24 4.58 -17.30
C ASN A 82 -25.19 3.16 -17.88
N ALA A 83 -24.38 2.27 -17.29
CA ALA A 83 -24.29 0.88 -17.72
C ALA A 83 -25.63 0.15 -17.55
N ILE A 84 -26.31 0.35 -16.41
CA ILE A 84 -27.63 -0.25 -16.16
C ILE A 84 -28.69 0.39 -17.07
N GLU A 85 -28.77 1.73 -17.11
CA GLU A 85 -29.77 2.48 -17.90
C GLU A 85 -29.65 2.26 -19.42
N SER A 86 -28.47 1.88 -19.93
CA SER A 86 -28.25 1.61 -21.37
C SER A 86 -28.92 0.33 -21.89
N GLY A 87 -29.40 -0.55 -21.01
CA GLY A 87 -30.11 -1.79 -21.40
C GLY A 87 -29.28 -2.78 -22.24
N ALA A 88 -27.95 -2.62 -22.30
CA ALA A 88 -27.05 -3.50 -23.03
C ALA A 88 -27.09 -4.92 -22.42
N LYS A 89 -27.18 -5.96 -23.27
CA LYS A 89 -27.02 -7.36 -22.84
C LYS A 89 -25.66 -7.51 -22.16
N ILE A 90 -25.66 -7.64 -20.84
CA ILE A 90 -24.47 -8.04 -20.09
C ILE A 90 -24.31 -9.55 -20.28
N GLU A 91 -23.60 -9.96 -21.34
CA GLU A 91 -22.79 -11.16 -21.21
C GLU A 91 -21.69 -10.82 -20.20
N VAL A 92 -21.75 -11.44 -19.03
CA VAL A 92 -20.78 -11.22 -17.96
C VAL A 92 -19.46 -11.89 -18.36
N VAL A 93 -18.72 -11.24 -19.25
CA VAL A 93 -17.27 -11.36 -19.39
C VAL A 93 -16.72 -9.95 -19.22
N VAL A 94 -16.73 -9.50 -17.98
CA VAL A 94 -16.10 -8.24 -17.57
C VAL A 94 -15.19 -8.60 -16.41
N ASN A 95 -13.93 -8.18 -16.43
CA ASN A 95 -13.00 -8.25 -15.29
C ASN A 95 -13.46 -7.34 -14.13
N GLY A 96 -14.71 -7.47 -13.69
CA GLY A 96 -15.29 -6.81 -12.52
C GLY A 96 -15.35 -7.78 -11.35
N VAL A 97 -14.92 -7.32 -10.19
CA VAL A 97 -15.02 -8.07 -8.93
C VAL A 97 -16.51 -8.27 -8.62
N LYS A 98 -16.92 -9.49 -8.27
CA LYS A 98 -18.30 -9.77 -7.87
C LYS A 98 -18.65 -8.97 -6.60
N PRO A 99 -19.84 -8.36 -6.50
CA PRO A 99 -20.28 -7.74 -5.25
C PRO A 99 -20.14 -8.67 -4.04
N ASP A 100 -19.59 -8.14 -2.96
CA ASP A 100 -19.38 -8.79 -1.66
C ASP A 100 -20.19 -8.04 -0.57
N PRO A 101 -21.41 -8.52 -0.26
CA PRO A 101 -22.26 -7.90 0.74
C PRO A 101 -21.71 -7.99 2.17
N GLU A 102 -20.90 -9.01 2.50
CA GLU A 102 -20.34 -9.19 3.84
C GLU A 102 -19.21 -8.19 4.07
N ALA A 103 -18.28 -8.06 3.12
CA ALA A 103 -17.25 -7.03 3.15
C ALA A 103 -17.86 -5.62 3.14
N ALA A 104 -18.91 -5.38 2.35
CA ALA A 104 -19.59 -4.10 2.35
C ALA A 104 -20.20 -3.76 3.72
N ASN A 105 -20.79 -4.72 4.43
CA ASN A 105 -21.34 -4.50 5.77
C ASN A 105 -20.25 -4.22 6.80
N ALA A 106 -19.12 -4.94 6.76
CA ALA A 106 -17.98 -4.69 7.65
C ALA A 106 -17.41 -3.27 7.44
N ILE A 107 -17.16 -2.88 6.18
CA ILE A 107 -16.66 -1.54 5.84
C ILE A 107 -17.68 -0.45 6.22
N LYS A 108 -18.99 -0.74 6.12
CA LYS A 108 -20.02 0.20 6.56
C LYS A 108 -19.95 0.50 8.05
N ILE A 109 -19.72 -0.52 8.89
CA ILE A 109 -19.54 -0.34 10.33
C ILE A 109 -18.32 0.54 10.63
N GLU A 110 -17.20 0.31 9.93
CA GLU A 110 -16.01 1.16 10.04
C GLU A 110 -16.27 2.60 9.61
N ILE A 111 -17.01 2.81 8.52
CA ILE A 111 -17.44 4.14 8.05
C ILE A 111 -18.29 4.85 9.12
N ASP A 112 -19.26 4.15 9.70
CA ASP A 112 -20.19 4.73 10.68
C ASP A 112 -19.46 5.11 11.97
N ASN A 113 -18.53 4.27 12.44
CA ASN A 113 -17.67 4.57 13.58
C ASN A 113 -16.75 5.78 13.30
N LEU A 114 -16.06 5.77 12.15
CA LEU A 114 -15.15 6.87 11.80
C LEU A 114 -15.88 8.20 11.61
N LYS A 115 -17.12 8.19 11.08
CA LYS A 115 -17.97 9.40 11.02
C LYS A 115 -18.27 9.95 12.40
N SER A 116 -18.60 9.09 13.37
CA SER A 116 -18.81 9.49 14.76
C SER A 116 -17.54 10.13 15.35
N ASP A 117 -16.38 9.51 15.12
CA ASP A 117 -15.09 10.02 15.62
C ASP A 117 -14.71 11.37 14.99
N ILE A 118 -14.99 11.55 13.69
CA ILE A 118 -14.77 12.83 12.99
C ILE A 118 -15.64 13.94 13.60
N GLU A 119 -16.90 13.66 13.93
CA GLU A 119 -17.78 14.64 14.57
C GLU A 119 -17.27 15.04 15.96
N VAL A 120 -16.80 14.06 16.75
CA VAL A 120 -16.16 14.34 18.05
C VAL A 120 -14.90 15.20 17.86
N ALA A 121 -14.04 14.84 16.92
CA ALA A 121 -12.80 15.57 16.64
C ALA A 121 -13.05 17.00 16.11
N LYS A 122 -14.11 17.20 15.32
CA LYS A 122 -14.54 18.54 14.87
C LYS A 122 -15.04 19.40 16.02
N ASN A 123 -15.86 18.84 16.90
CA ASN A 123 -16.38 19.54 18.07
C ASN A 123 -15.25 19.91 19.05
N ASP A 124 -14.27 19.03 19.23
CA ASP A 124 -13.07 19.30 20.01
C ASP A 124 -12.20 20.38 19.35
N ALA A 125 -11.95 20.31 18.04
CA ALA A 125 -11.21 21.33 17.30
C ALA A 125 -11.86 22.72 17.39
N ALA A 126 -13.20 22.78 17.40
CA ALA A 126 -13.98 24.01 17.50
C ALA A 126 -13.86 24.72 18.87
N GLN A 127 -13.38 24.03 19.91
CA GLN A 127 -13.12 24.64 21.23
C GLN A 127 -11.87 25.54 21.25
N TYR A 128 -11.04 25.47 20.20
CA TYR A 128 -9.80 26.23 20.08
C TYR A 128 -9.93 27.25 18.96
N SER A 129 -9.34 28.43 19.15
CA SER A 129 -9.34 29.52 18.17
C SER A 129 -7.93 30.04 17.94
N GLY A 130 -7.44 29.87 16.72
CA GLY A 130 -6.08 30.23 16.29
C GLY A 130 -4.97 29.31 16.82
N GLY A 131 -3.77 29.48 16.27
CA GLY A 131 -2.55 28.85 16.78
C GLY A 131 -2.33 27.37 16.43
N LEU A 132 -1.22 26.83 16.92
CA LEU A 132 -0.73 25.50 16.54
C LEU A 132 -1.66 24.36 17.00
N VAL A 133 -2.28 24.49 18.18
CA VAL A 133 -3.19 23.46 18.72
C VAL A 133 -4.42 23.30 17.82
N GLN A 134 -5.03 24.41 17.40
CA GLN A 134 -6.15 24.38 16.46
C GLN A 134 -5.69 23.81 15.10
N ALA A 135 -4.53 24.21 14.60
CA ALA A 135 -3.99 23.70 13.34
C ALA A 135 -3.73 22.17 13.37
N MET A 136 -3.20 21.63 14.47
CA MET A 136 -2.98 20.20 14.64
C MET A 136 -4.29 19.42 14.72
N LYS A 137 -5.30 19.92 15.45
CA LYS A 137 -6.62 19.29 15.53
C LYS A 137 -7.34 19.31 14.18
N LEU A 138 -7.29 20.43 13.46
CA LEU A 138 -7.83 20.52 12.09
C LEU A 138 -7.10 19.59 11.12
N SER A 139 -5.78 19.42 11.27
CA SER A 139 -5.02 18.45 10.48
C SER A 139 -5.44 17.01 10.80
N ALA A 140 -5.70 16.68 12.06
CA ALA A 140 -6.18 15.35 12.44
C ALA A 140 -7.58 15.06 11.86
N VAL A 141 -8.49 16.04 11.93
CA VAL A 141 -9.82 15.96 11.29
C VAL A 141 -9.67 15.74 9.78
N ALA A 142 -8.81 16.50 9.10
CA ALA A 142 -8.59 16.35 7.66
C ALA A 142 -8.06 14.95 7.28
N THR A 143 -7.15 14.38 8.09
CA THR A 143 -6.66 13.00 7.91
C THR A 143 -7.77 11.96 8.09
N GLN A 144 -8.62 12.12 9.11
CA GLN A 144 -9.75 11.22 9.33
C GLN A 144 -10.76 11.30 8.18
N GLU A 145 -11.06 12.50 7.68
CA GLU A 145 -11.93 12.70 6.52
C GLU A 145 -11.35 12.10 5.22
N GLN A 146 -10.04 12.10 5.06
CA GLN A 146 -9.38 11.40 3.95
C GLN A 146 -9.54 9.87 4.08
N THR A 147 -9.34 9.33 5.27
CA THR A 147 -9.56 7.90 5.56
C THR A 147 -11.01 7.50 5.28
N LEU A 148 -11.98 8.34 5.65
CA LEU A 148 -13.39 8.12 5.37
C LEU A 148 -13.66 8.01 3.86
N ALA A 149 -13.08 8.91 3.04
CA ALA A 149 -13.25 8.88 1.58
C ALA A 149 -12.69 7.59 0.95
N MET A 150 -11.57 7.08 1.46
CA MET A 150 -10.99 5.80 1.02
C MET A 150 -11.86 4.60 1.42
N LEU A 151 -12.40 4.59 2.64
CA LEU A 151 -13.33 3.54 3.08
C LEU A 151 -14.62 3.55 2.26
N GLN A 152 -15.15 4.74 1.93
CA GLN A 152 -16.30 4.87 1.03
C GLN A 152 -16.02 4.29 -0.36
N GLN A 153 -14.82 4.52 -0.93
CA GLN A 153 -14.42 3.92 -2.20
C GLN A 153 -14.39 2.38 -2.13
N LYS A 154 -13.81 1.82 -1.05
CA LYS A 154 -13.81 0.37 -0.80
C LYS A 154 -15.22 -0.19 -0.62
N TYR A 155 -16.08 0.52 0.10
CA TYR A 155 -17.48 0.15 0.29
C TYR A 155 -18.25 0.08 -1.03
N LEU A 156 -18.11 1.09 -1.90
CA LEU A 156 -18.77 1.12 -3.20
C LEU A 156 -18.26 0.01 -4.13
N SER A 157 -16.96 -0.28 -4.08
CA SER A 157 -16.38 -1.42 -4.79
C SER A 157 -16.97 -2.75 -4.31
N ALA A 158 -16.98 -3.00 -3.00
CA ALA A 158 -17.53 -4.23 -2.43
C ALA A 158 -19.03 -4.36 -2.69
N LYS A 159 -19.81 -3.29 -2.50
CA LYS A 159 -21.28 -3.32 -2.62
C LYS A 159 -21.78 -3.46 -4.05
N TYR A 160 -21.07 -2.89 -5.03
CA TYR A 160 -21.55 -2.79 -6.42
C TYR A 160 -20.62 -3.45 -7.45
N GLY A 161 -19.50 -4.04 -7.02
CA GLY A 161 -18.53 -4.69 -7.90
C GLY A 161 -17.80 -3.70 -8.82
N LEU A 162 -17.56 -2.48 -8.34
CA LEU A 162 -16.88 -1.43 -9.11
C LEU A 162 -15.37 -1.63 -9.07
N VAL A 163 -14.72 -1.47 -10.23
CA VAL A 163 -13.25 -1.47 -10.32
C VAL A 163 -12.76 -0.16 -9.73
N THR A 164 -11.98 -0.24 -8.65
CA THR A 164 -11.36 0.94 -8.05
C THR A 164 -10.27 1.44 -9.00
N VAL A 165 -10.46 2.63 -9.57
CA VAL A 165 -9.38 3.33 -10.23
C VAL A 165 -8.49 3.88 -9.13
N LYS A 166 -7.25 3.38 -9.05
CA LYS A 166 -6.19 4.02 -8.29
C LYS A 166 -5.91 5.37 -8.94
N THR A 167 -6.56 6.42 -8.46
CA THR A 167 -6.01 7.76 -8.64
C THR A 167 -4.58 7.75 -8.13
N SER A 168 -3.67 8.30 -8.92
CA SER A 168 -2.22 8.28 -8.72
C SER A 168 -1.83 8.91 -7.38
N SER A 169 -1.93 8.09 -6.35
CA SER A 169 -1.36 8.14 -5.02
C SER A 169 -1.59 6.74 -4.47
N SER A 170 -0.53 5.91 -4.54
CA SER A 170 -0.45 4.52 -4.06
C SER A 170 -1.38 3.48 -4.70
N ASN A 171 -0.72 2.58 -5.43
CA ASN A 171 -1.20 1.25 -5.81
C ASN A 171 -1.53 0.38 -4.57
N GLN A 172 -2.66 -0.36 -4.57
CA GLN A 172 -2.84 -1.84 -4.52
C GLN A 172 -4.32 -2.19 -4.87
N ASP A 173 -4.75 -3.26 -5.56
CA ASP A 173 -4.18 -4.55 -5.94
C ASP A 173 -5.07 -5.27 -6.99
N ASN A 174 -4.51 -6.28 -7.67
CA ASN A 174 -5.26 -7.38 -8.29
C ASN A 174 -5.40 -8.51 -7.25
N LEU A 175 -6.60 -9.09 -7.13
CA LEU A 175 -6.87 -10.31 -6.37
C LEU A 175 -6.65 -11.55 -7.26
N SER A 176 -5.97 -12.56 -6.73
CA SER A 176 -5.65 -13.83 -7.36
C SER A 176 -6.85 -14.79 -7.50
N THR A 177 -6.84 -15.64 -8.53
CA THR A 177 -7.38 -17.01 -8.44
C THR A 177 -6.63 -17.92 -9.44
N SER A 178 -6.07 -19.02 -8.94
CA SER A 178 -5.64 -20.22 -9.70
C SER A 178 -6.88 -20.92 -10.30
N THR A 179 -6.88 -21.68 -11.40
CA THR A 179 -5.95 -22.74 -11.82
C THR A 179 -6.18 -23.08 -13.32
N ASP A 180 -5.14 -23.65 -13.95
CA ASP A 180 -5.08 -24.54 -15.13
C ASP A 180 -5.22 -24.07 -16.60
N ILE A 181 -4.02 -24.03 -17.22
CA ILE A 181 -3.56 -24.49 -18.55
C ILE A 181 -4.49 -24.33 -19.77
N SER A 182 -4.08 -23.44 -20.69
CA SER A 182 -4.05 -23.70 -22.13
C SER A 182 -3.08 -22.75 -22.84
N VAL A 183 -2.14 -23.32 -23.58
CA VAL A 183 -1.11 -22.65 -24.38
C VAL A 183 -1.74 -21.86 -25.53
N ASN A 184 -1.41 -20.57 -25.69
CA ASN A 184 -1.10 -20.06 -27.03
C ASN A 184 -0.24 -18.78 -27.04
N LYS A 185 0.56 -18.71 -28.11
CA LYS A 185 1.77 -17.92 -28.36
C LYS A 185 1.58 -16.41 -28.62
N ASN A 186 2.66 -15.67 -28.36
CA ASN A 186 3.16 -14.41 -28.97
C ASN A 186 2.68 -13.06 -28.43
N ASP A 187 3.50 -12.39 -27.59
CA ASP A 187 4.01 -11.01 -27.81
C ASP A 187 5.16 -10.67 -26.81
N PRO A 188 6.26 -9.97 -27.18
CA PRO A 188 7.49 -9.87 -26.40
C PRO A 188 7.55 -8.58 -25.56
N LYS A 189 7.00 -8.63 -24.34
CA LYS A 189 7.45 -7.80 -23.21
C LYS A 189 7.59 -8.72 -22.01
N GLN A 190 8.83 -8.90 -21.55
CA GLN A 190 9.22 -9.87 -20.54
C GLN A 190 8.28 -9.80 -19.32
N LYS A 191 7.50 -10.87 -19.15
CA LYS A 191 6.53 -11.03 -18.06
C LYS A 191 7.32 -11.16 -16.76
N LEU A 192 7.27 -10.14 -15.91
CA LEU A 192 7.96 -10.16 -14.61
C LEU A 192 7.51 -11.37 -13.80
N LEU A 193 8.44 -12.00 -13.09
CA LEU A 193 8.15 -13.14 -12.22
C LEU A 193 7.29 -12.68 -11.02
N PRO A 194 6.32 -13.48 -10.55
CA PRO A 194 5.45 -13.10 -9.43
C PRO A 194 6.24 -12.98 -8.11
N PRO A 195 5.81 -12.11 -7.17
CA PRO A 195 6.39 -12.03 -5.82
C PRO A 195 6.34 -13.38 -5.10
N ALA A 196 7.37 -13.66 -4.29
CA ALA A 196 7.38 -14.80 -3.37
C ALA A 196 6.62 -14.49 -2.05
N ASP A 197 6.51 -15.50 -1.19
CA ASP A 197 5.78 -15.38 0.08
C ASP A 197 6.61 -14.78 1.23
N GLY A 198 7.94 -14.73 1.08
CA GLY A 198 8.84 -14.20 2.12
C GLY A 198 8.93 -12.67 2.17
N PRO A 199 9.83 -12.14 3.02
CA PRO A 199 9.97 -10.71 3.28
C PRO A 199 10.15 -9.90 1.99
N PHE A 200 9.40 -8.79 1.88
CA PHE A 200 9.37 -7.93 0.69
C PHE A 200 9.05 -8.65 -0.63
N GLY A 201 8.42 -9.83 -0.57
CA GLY A 201 8.12 -10.63 -1.75
C GLY A 201 9.32 -11.40 -2.29
N LEU A 202 10.35 -11.63 -1.47
CA LEU A 202 11.54 -12.41 -1.78
C LEU A 202 11.64 -13.63 -0.86
N GLN A 203 12.29 -14.68 -1.33
CA GLN A 203 12.55 -15.90 -0.57
C GLN A 203 14.04 -16.27 -0.63
N ALA A 204 14.49 -17.06 0.34
CA ALA A 204 15.84 -17.62 0.35
C ALA A 204 16.15 -18.33 -0.97
N GLY A 205 17.40 -18.22 -1.43
CA GLY A 205 17.86 -18.96 -2.62
C GLY A 205 17.55 -18.32 -3.98
N LEU A 206 16.83 -17.19 -4.03
CA LEU A 206 16.62 -16.49 -5.30
C LEU A 206 17.94 -16.04 -5.91
N THR A 207 18.13 -16.33 -7.20
CA THR A 207 19.31 -15.85 -7.95
C THR A 207 19.20 -14.35 -8.22
N LYS A 208 20.34 -13.72 -8.54
CA LYS A 208 20.38 -12.32 -8.99
C LYS A 208 19.39 -12.08 -10.12
N LYS A 209 19.42 -12.95 -11.14
CA LYS A 209 18.55 -12.88 -12.32
C LYS A 209 17.08 -12.98 -11.96
N ASN A 210 16.70 -13.91 -11.07
CA ASN A 210 15.31 -14.05 -10.65
C ASN A 210 14.80 -12.76 -10.00
N ILE A 211 15.61 -12.13 -9.15
CA ILE A 211 15.23 -10.87 -8.48
C ILE A 211 15.07 -9.74 -9.49
N GLU A 212 15.97 -9.64 -10.48
CA GLU A 212 15.87 -8.66 -11.57
C GLU A 212 14.60 -8.91 -12.42
N ASP A 213 14.31 -10.16 -12.75
CA ASP A 213 13.11 -10.57 -13.47
C ASP A 213 11.82 -10.37 -12.64
N MET A 214 11.89 -10.37 -11.31
CA MET A 214 10.74 -10.07 -10.41
C MET A 214 10.49 -8.56 -10.28
N THR A 215 11.56 -7.76 -10.24
CA THR A 215 11.49 -6.33 -9.95
C THR A 215 11.43 -5.45 -11.20
N GLY A 216 11.91 -5.97 -12.33
CA GLY A 216 12.14 -5.19 -13.56
C GLY A 216 13.32 -4.23 -13.44
N SER A 217 14.12 -4.34 -12.38
CA SER A 217 15.24 -3.45 -12.06
C SER A 217 16.54 -4.24 -12.04
N THR A 218 17.63 -3.63 -12.51
CA THR A 218 18.98 -4.24 -12.44
C THR A 218 19.58 -4.06 -11.06
N LEU A 219 20.16 -5.14 -10.52
CA LEU A 219 20.84 -5.13 -9.22
C LEU A 219 22.22 -4.50 -9.34
N THR A 220 22.45 -3.41 -8.62
CA THR A 220 23.70 -2.63 -8.67
C THR A 220 24.68 -3.13 -7.61
N PRO A 221 25.91 -3.56 -7.96
CA PRO A 221 26.88 -4.01 -6.95
C PRO A 221 27.25 -2.90 -5.96
N ALA A 222 27.22 -3.21 -4.66
CA ALA A 222 27.70 -2.31 -3.62
C ALA A 222 29.24 -2.28 -3.64
N LYS A 223 29.84 -1.11 -3.88
CA LYS A 223 31.30 -0.96 -3.95
C LYS A 223 31.99 -1.51 -2.70
N GLY A 224 33.08 -2.24 -2.90
CA GLY A 224 33.88 -2.81 -1.81
C GLY A 224 33.24 -4.00 -1.08
N ASN A 225 32.08 -4.47 -1.51
CA ASN A 225 31.37 -5.59 -0.88
C ASN A 225 31.20 -6.74 -1.86
N VAL A 226 31.55 -7.95 -1.42
CA VAL A 226 31.36 -9.18 -2.20
C VAL A 226 29.89 -9.59 -2.12
N ASN A 227 29.27 -9.88 -3.26
CA ASN A 227 27.91 -10.42 -3.37
C ASN A 227 26.78 -9.55 -2.78
N LEU A 228 27.06 -8.29 -2.43
CA LEU A 228 26.06 -7.34 -1.95
C LEU A 228 25.61 -6.44 -3.11
N TYR A 229 24.29 -6.38 -3.32
CA TYR A 229 23.68 -5.59 -4.38
C TYR A 229 22.67 -4.60 -3.80
N LEU A 230 22.49 -3.46 -4.47
CA LEU A 230 21.58 -2.39 -4.11
C LEU A 230 20.42 -2.33 -5.10
N ILE A 231 19.23 -2.01 -4.58
CA ILE A 231 18.00 -1.80 -5.32
C ILE A 231 17.05 -0.91 -4.51
N ASP A 232 16.23 -0.11 -5.18
CA ASP A 232 15.34 0.87 -4.52
C ASP A 232 13.88 0.40 -4.46
N ASN A 233 13.57 -0.72 -5.10
CA ASN A 233 12.23 -1.31 -5.13
C ASN A 233 12.29 -2.83 -5.01
N LEU A 234 11.38 -3.39 -4.21
CA LEU A 234 11.19 -4.84 -4.09
C LEU A 234 9.76 -5.21 -4.51
N PRO A 235 9.49 -6.51 -4.79
CA PRO A 235 8.18 -6.93 -5.27
C PRO A 235 7.02 -6.57 -4.34
N LYS A 236 7.23 -6.58 -3.01
CA LYS A 236 6.32 -6.01 -2.01
C LYS A 236 7.03 -4.85 -1.31
N ASN A 237 6.60 -3.63 -1.59
CA ASN A 237 7.17 -2.42 -0.99
C ASN A 237 6.63 -2.15 0.41
N ASN A 238 7.43 -1.45 1.21
CA ASN A 238 6.99 -0.87 2.48
C ASN A 238 7.45 0.60 2.48
N ASN A 239 6.52 1.52 2.74
CA ASN A 239 6.73 2.96 2.62
C ASN A 239 7.76 3.53 3.60
N GLU A 240 8.11 2.81 4.67
CA GLU A 240 9.13 3.21 5.64
C GLU A 240 10.56 3.09 5.07
N PHE A 241 10.77 2.26 4.05
CA PHE A 241 12.09 1.98 3.46
C PHE A 241 12.29 2.68 2.12
N GLY A 242 13.52 3.13 1.88
CA GLY A 242 13.91 3.86 0.66
C GLY A 242 14.91 3.11 -0.21
N SER A 243 15.69 2.19 0.36
CA SER A 243 16.68 1.41 -0.40
C SER A 243 16.95 0.07 0.28
N TYR A 244 17.40 -0.90 -0.50
CA TYR A 244 17.61 -2.28 -0.07
C TYR A 244 18.99 -2.80 -0.48
N GLY A 245 19.67 -3.44 0.48
CA GLY A 245 20.86 -4.24 0.25
C GLY A 245 20.53 -5.73 0.24
N LEU A 246 20.82 -6.42 -0.85
CA LEU A 246 20.58 -7.86 -1.03
C LEU A 246 21.91 -8.60 -1.08
N LEU A 247 22.12 -9.55 -0.16
CA LEU A 247 23.26 -10.44 -0.23
C LEU A 247 22.88 -11.68 -1.04
N VAL A 248 23.46 -11.82 -2.23
CA VAL A 248 23.11 -12.86 -3.19
C VAL A 248 24.36 -13.65 -3.58
N SER A 249 24.48 -14.86 -3.07
CA SER A 249 25.54 -15.80 -3.44
C SER A 249 25.33 -16.34 -4.87
N PRO A 250 26.42 -16.53 -5.64
CA PRO A 250 26.37 -17.25 -6.91
C PRO A 250 26.01 -18.74 -6.76
N THR A 251 26.23 -19.36 -5.60
CA THR A 251 25.98 -20.80 -5.38
C THR A 251 24.66 -21.08 -4.68
N VAL A 252 24.33 -20.31 -3.63
CA VAL A 252 23.15 -20.55 -2.79
C VAL A 252 22.08 -19.45 -2.90
N GLY A 253 22.26 -18.45 -3.76
CA GLY A 253 21.29 -17.39 -4.00
C GLY A 253 21.14 -16.38 -2.85
N LEU A 254 19.96 -15.76 -2.74
CA LEU A 254 19.65 -14.75 -1.73
C LEU A 254 19.77 -15.32 -0.30
N CYS A 255 20.53 -14.64 0.54
CA CYS A 255 20.82 -15.03 1.92
C CYS A 255 20.46 -13.97 2.96
N GLN A 256 20.38 -12.70 2.54
CA GLN A 256 20.07 -11.60 3.45
C GLN A 256 19.40 -10.45 2.70
N ILE A 257 18.45 -9.82 3.37
CA ILE A 257 17.82 -8.57 2.95
C ILE A 257 18.10 -7.53 4.03
N ARG A 258 18.62 -6.37 3.62
CA ARG A 258 18.80 -5.18 4.47
C ARG A 258 17.92 -4.08 3.91
N ALA A 259 16.92 -3.65 4.64
CA ALA A 259 16.07 -2.53 4.28
C ALA A 259 16.50 -1.28 5.06
N ILE A 260 16.80 -0.22 4.32
CA ILE A 260 17.26 1.06 4.86
C ILE A 260 16.10 2.04 4.83
N GLY A 261 15.73 2.53 6.01
CA GLY A 261 14.63 3.45 6.23
C GLY A 261 14.85 4.80 5.56
N LYS A 262 13.77 5.52 5.29
CA LYS A 262 13.85 6.94 4.92
C LYS A 262 14.26 7.80 6.11
N ASP A 263 14.82 8.97 5.83
CA ASP A 263 15.16 9.96 6.85
C ASP A 263 13.94 10.35 7.69
N ILE A 264 14.05 10.17 9.01
CA ILE A 264 13.08 10.60 10.02
C ILE A 264 13.68 11.80 10.74
N LYS A 265 13.06 12.97 10.56
CA LYS A 265 13.35 14.15 11.38
C LYS A 265 12.79 13.96 12.78
N THR A 266 13.58 14.30 13.80
CA THR A 266 13.21 14.14 15.20
C THR A 266 13.87 15.21 16.06
N ASP A 267 13.38 15.37 17.29
CA ASP A 267 14.06 16.15 18.32
C ASP A 267 15.26 15.40 18.91
N SER A 268 16.03 16.07 19.77
CA SER A 268 17.22 15.49 20.41
C SER A 268 16.89 14.31 21.34
N TYR A 269 15.63 14.21 21.81
CA TYR A 269 15.12 13.09 22.60
C TYR A 269 14.79 11.85 21.76
N GLY A 270 14.73 11.99 20.42
CA GLY A 270 14.47 10.91 19.48
C GLY A 270 13.02 10.46 19.44
N LEU A 271 12.06 11.27 19.87
CA LEU A 271 10.67 10.83 20.07
C LEU A 271 10.01 10.28 18.79
N SER A 272 10.20 10.95 17.66
CA SER A 272 9.63 10.49 16.38
C SER A 272 10.29 9.19 15.89
N LEU A 273 11.60 9.04 16.10
CA LEU A 273 12.32 7.83 15.72
C LEU A 273 11.91 6.62 16.58
N LYS A 274 11.77 6.83 17.90
CA LYS A 274 11.26 5.81 18.83
C LYS A 274 9.84 5.38 18.49
N SER A 275 8.93 6.33 18.23
CA SER A 275 7.56 6.02 17.84
C SER A 275 7.52 5.15 16.58
N LYS A 276 8.31 5.49 15.56
CA LYS A 276 8.39 4.70 14.32
C LYS A 276 9.00 3.31 14.54
N PHE A 277 9.98 3.22 15.44
CA PHE A 277 10.53 1.93 15.85
C PHE A 277 9.46 1.06 16.51
N GLU A 278 8.70 1.60 17.47
CA GLU A 278 7.62 0.87 18.15
C GLU A 278 6.52 0.42 17.18
N ASP A 279 6.09 1.29 16.26
CA ASP A 279 5.06 0.96 15.26
C ASP A 279 5.48 -0.22 14.38
N LEU A 280 6.72 -0.18 13.88
CA LEU A 280 7.25 -1.24 13.03
C LEU A 280 7.53 -2.52 13.82
N LYS A 281 8.04 -2.39 15.06
CA LYS A 281 8.23 -3.52 15.96
C LYS A 281 6.91 -4.22 16.27
N ALA A 282 5.84 -3.48 16.58
CA ALA A 282 4.51 -4.06 16.82
C ALA A 282 3.99 -4.80 15.58
N SER A 283 4.23 -4.26 14.39
CA SER A 283 3.90 -4.93 13.13
C SER A 283 4.67 -6.24 12.96
N LEU A 284 5.98 -6.24 13.23
CA LEU A 284 6.80 -7.45 13.19
C LEU A 284 6.39 -8.45 14.27
N ASP A 285 6.05 -7.99 15.47
CA ASP A 285 5.57 -8.83 16.57
C ASP A 285 4.29 -9.57 16.21
N SER A 286 3.39 -8.95 15.44
CA SER A 286 2.17 -9.59 14.95
C SER A 286 2.42 -10.71 13.95
N ILE A 287 3.55 -10.68 13.24
CA ILE A 287 3.89 -11.64 12.18
C ILE A 287 4.78 -12.75 12.75
N TYR A 288 5.77 -12.37 13.55
CA TYR A 288 6.87 -13.21 13.99
C TYR A 288 6.85 -13.47 15.50
N GLY A 289 5.77 -13.14 16.20
CA GLY A 289 5.71 -13.22 17.65
C GLY A 289 6.61 -12.18 18.34
N LYS A 290 6.59 -12.17 19.68
CA LYS A 290 7.26 -11.13 20.46
C LYS A 290 8.79 -11.17 20.29
N GLY A 291 9.36 -10.08 19.79
CA GLY A 291 10.80 -9.86 19.71
C GLY A 291 11.42 -9.43 21.05
N GLU A 292 12.71 -9.69 21.20
CA GLU A 292 13.53 -9.24 22.31
C GLU A 292 14.04 -7.82 22.02
N GLU A 293 13.60 -6.85 22.82
CA GLU A 293 14.02 -5.45 22.68
C GLU A 293 15.24 -5.16 23.56
N THR A 294 16.09 -4.27 23.08
CA THR A 294 17.26 -3.76 23.79
C THR A 294 17.37 -2.26 23.53
N ASP A 295 17.27 -1.45 24.58
CA ASP A 295 17.74 -0.05 24.63
C ASP A 295 18.93 0.00 25.59
N PHE A 296 20.13 0.16 25.04
CA PHE A 296 21.37 0.09 25.80
C PHE A 296 22.29 1.27 25.47
N LEU A 297 22.85 1.88 26.52
CA LEU A 297 23.87 2.91 26.45
C LEU A 297 25.20 2.31 26.95
N LEU A 298 26.27 2.49 26.18
CA LEU A 298 27.61 2.01 26.55
C LEU A 298 28.05 2.63 27.89
N SER A 299 28.66 1.79 28.72
CA SER A 299 29.26 2.21 29.98
C SER A 299 30.29 3.31 29.75
N GLY A 300 30.16 4.41 30.49
CA GLY A 300 31.07 5.56 30.40
C GLY A 300 30.66 6.62 29.36
N SER A 301 29.57 6.42 28.63
CA SER A 301 29.04 7.44 27.73
C SER A 301 28.66 8.72 28.49
N ILE A 302 29.05 9.86 27.92
CA ILE A 302 28.66 11.18 28.43
C ILE A 302 27.26 11.60 27.97
N TRP A 303 26.70 10.93 26.96
CA TRP A 303 25.37 11.19 26.38
C TRP A 303 24.26 10.48 27.17
N ASN A 304 24.28 10.67 28.49
CA ASN A 304 23.45 9.93 29.43
C ASN A 304 22.20 10.67 29.89
N LYS A 305 21.96 11.89 29.40
CA LYS A 305 20.73 12.64 29.70
C LYS A 305 19.65 12.34 28.65
N PRO A 306 18.36 12.48 28.98
CA PRO A 306 17.27 12.17 28.05
C PRO A 306 17.35 12.95 26.72
N GLN A 307 17.75 14.22 26.75
CA GLN A 307 17.90 15.05 25.55
C GLN A 307 19.11 14.69 24.69
N ASP A 308 20.03 13.87 25.20
CA ASP A 308 21.24 13.44 24.48
C ASP A 308 21.00 12.13 23.71
N TRP A 309 19.76 11.61 23.73
CA TRP A 309 19.45 10.29 23.19
C TRP A 309 19.85 10.14 21.72
N MET A 310 19.52 11.13 20.87
CA MET A 310 19.93 11.12 19.46
C MET A 310 21.44 11.26 19.28
N MET A 311 22.11 12.00 20.17
CA MET A 311 23.57 12.13 20.12
C MET A 311 24.26 10.82 20.48
N GLY A 312 23.77 10.12 21.52
CA GLY A 312 24.24 8.78 21.86
C GLY A 312 24.08 7.80 20.70
N LEU A 313 22.94 7.85 19.99
CA LEU A 313 22.70 7.03 18.81
C LEU A 313 23.64 7.39 17.65
N TYR A 314 23.84 8.69 17.38
CA TYR A 314 24.71 9.19 16.31
C TYR A 314 26.20 8.88 16.56
N LYS A 315 26.62 8.88 17.83
CA LYS A 315 27.98 8.49 18.23
C LYS A 315 28.18 6.98 18.37
N GLU A 316 27.16 6.19 18.04
CA GLU A 316 27.18 4.73 18.18
C GLU A 316 27.45 4.27 19.63
N GLU A 317 27.08 5.11 20.61
CA GLU A 317 27.20 4.81 22.03
C GLU A 317 25.88 4.34 22.63
N ARG A 318 24.76 4.55 21.94
CA ARG A 318 23.43 4.03 22.28
C ARG A 318 22.88 3.16 21.17
N PHE A 319 22.22 2.07 21.53
CA PHE A 319 21.58 1.12 20.64
C PHE A 319 20.14 0.92 21.07
N LEU A 320 19.19 1.16 20.16
CA LEU A 320 17.80 0.72 20.29
C LEU A 320 17.50 -0.25 19.15
N SER A 321 17.23 -1.50 19.51
CA SER A 321 16.96 -2.60 18.58
C SER A 321 15.97 -3.62 19.13
N ALA A 322 15.30 -4.33 18.23
CA ALA A 322 14.50 -5.51 18.54
C ALA A 322 14.94 -6.68 17.66
N GLU A 323 14.96 -7.86 18.26
CA GLU A 323 15.50 -9.07 17.68
C GLU A 323 14.49 -10.23 17.75
N TRP A 324 14.32 -10.94 16.64
CA TRP A 324 13.50 -12.16 16.61
C TRP A 324 14.44 -13.35 16.38
N LYS A 325 14.70 -14.06 17.48
CA LYS A 325 15.53 -15.28 17.55
C LYS A 325 14.70 -16.37 18.20
N SER A 326 14.15 -17.28 17.42
CA SER A 326 13.59 -18.54 17.93
C SER A 326 13.03 -19.31 16.74
N GLN A 327 13.05 -20.63 16.83
CA GLN A 327 12.40 -21.54 15.89
C GLN A 327 10.87 -21.45 15.99
N ASN A 328 10.29 -20.25 15.89
CA ASN A 328 8.85 -20.14 15.74
C ASN A 328 8.46 -20.49 14.30
N GLU A 329 7.25 -21.02 14.15
CA GLU A 329 6.76 -21.54 12.87
C GLU A 329 6.74 -20.45 11.78
N ALA A 330 6.55 -19.18 12.15
CA ALA A 330 6.52 -18.05 11.22
C ALA A 330 7.89 -17.78 10.58
N LEU A 331 8.98 -17.85 11.36
CA LEU A 331 10.35 -17.74 10.86
C LEU A 331 10.70 -18.95 9.99
N GLN A 332 10.39 -20.17 10.46
CA GLN A 332 10.68 -21.40 9.72
C GLN A 332 9.96 -21.49 8.38
N LYS A 333 8.69 -21.07 8.33
CA LYS A 333 7.90 -21.02 7.08
C LYS A 333 8.55 -20.17 5.98
N ASN A 334 9.37 -19.19 6.37
CA ASN A 334 10.06 -18.28 5.46
C ASN A 334 11.57 -18.52 5.38
N ASN A 335 12.07 -19.65 5.92
CA ASN A 335 13.50 -19.97 6.00
C ASN A 335 14.35 -18.88 6.65
N LEU A 336 13.79 -18.20 7.66
CA LEU A 336 14.44 -17.12 8.38
C LEU A 336 15.13 -17.66 9.63
N ASN A 337 16.43 -17.40 9.72
CA ASN A 337 17.24 -17.68 10.90
C ASN A 337 17.09 -16.55 11.94
N PHE A 338 17.04 -15.30 11.47
CA PHE A 338 17.12 -14.13 12.36
C PHE A 338 16.57 -12.86 11.71
N ILE A 339 15.90 -12.02 12.52
CA ILE A 339 15.42 -10.69 12.12
C ILE A 339 15.94 -9.65 13.13
N VAL A 340 16.40 -8.51 12.64
CA VAL A 340 16.76 -7.34 13.46
C VAL A 340 16.07 -6.10 12.94
N LEU A 341 15.37 -5.40 13.83
CA LEU A 341 15.01 -4.00 13.64
C LEU A 341 15.92 -3.14 14.53
N ALA A 342 16.54 -2.11 13.98
CA ALA A 342 17.39 -1.21 14.75
C ALA A 342 17.16 0.25 14.34
N THR A 343 17.39 1.17 15.27
CA THR A 343 17.49 2.60 14.95
C THR A 343 18.93 2.96 14.58
N ARG A 344 19.08 3.94 13.69
CA ARG A 344 20.35 4.55 13.30
C ARG A 344 20.19 6.06 13.23
N ALA A 345 21.27 6.80 13.36
CA ALA A 345 21.26 8.27 13.30
C ALA A 345 22.36 8.80 12.38
N ASP A 346 22.02 9.81 11.58
CA ASP A 346 22.97 10.57 10.76
C ASP A 346 23.36 11.90 11.42
N SER A 347 22.60 12.33 12.42
CA SER A 347 22.85 13.52 13.24
C SER A 347 22.05 13.45 14.54
N ASP A 348 22.13 14.50 15.35
CA ASP A 348 21.37 14.67 16.59
C ASP A 348 19.87 14.97 16.40
N SER A 349 19.41 15.16 15.16
CA SER A 349 18.03 15.53 14.81
C SER A 349 17.47 14.73 13.62
N LYS A 350 18.20 13.71 13.17
CA LYS A 350 17.82 12.86 12.06
C LYS A 350 18.33 11.44 12.25
N GLY A 351 17.45 10.47 12.06
CA GLY A 351 17.81 9.07 11.98
C GLY A 351 16.89 8.28 11.07
N TYR A 352 17.06 6.97 11.04
CA TYR A 352 16.30 6.05 10.19
C TYR A 352 16.20 4.68 10.86
N LEU A 353 15.26 3.87 10.38
CA LEU A 353 15.12 2.47 10.78
C LEU A 353 15.95 1.58 9.86
N PHE A 354 16.60 0.58 10.42
CA PHE A 354 17.32 -0.46 9.69
C PHE A 354 16.68 -1.80 10.02
N LEU A 355 16.18 -2.51 9.00
CA LEU A 355 15.57 -3.83 9.15
C LEU A 355 16.36 -4.85 8.37
N GLN A 356 16.77 -5.94 9.02
CA GLN A 356 17.50 -7.01 8.41
C GLN A 356 16.77 -8.34 8.57
N TYR A 357 16.64 -9.07 7.46
CA TYR A 357 16.22 -10.47 7.42
C TYR A 357 17.41 -11.33 7.01
N THR A 358 17.76 -12.31 7.85
CA THR A 358 18.81 -13.29 7.58
C THR A 358 18.17 -14.65 7.39
N PHE A 359 18.41 -15.27 6.23
CA PHE A 359 17.89 -16.59 5.89
C PHE A 359 18.80 -17.71 6.43
N ASP A 360 18.29 -18.95 6.44
CA ASP A 360 19.00 -20.13 6.94
C ASP A 360 20.28 -20.45 6.15
N ASN A 361 20.28 -20.16 4.84
CA ASN A 361 21.44 -20.33 3.94
C ASN A 361 22.52 -19.23 4.07
N HIS A 362 22.42 -18.35 5.08
CA HIS A 362 23.39 -17.28 5.26
C HIS A 362 24.80 -17.80 5.61
N LYS A 363 24.91 -18.99 6.22
CA LYS A 363 26.21 -19.54 6.60
C LYS A 363 27.11 -19.75 5.37
N GLU A 364 26.56 -20.33 4.32
CA GLU A 364 27.23 -20.58 3.05
C GLU A 364 27.63 -19.25 2.37
N CYS A 365 26.72 -18.26 2.37
CA CYS A 365 27.04 -16.91 1.90
C CYS A 365 28.21 -16.27 2.66
N LYS A 366 28.27 -16.45 3.98
CA LYS A 366 29.36 -15.90 4.81
C LYS A 366 30.70 -16.57 4.47
N GLU A 367 30.71 -17.88 4.27
CA GLU A 367 31.92 -18.63 3.91
C GLU A 367 32.50 -18.15 2.56
N GLU A 368 31.65 -17.88 1.56
CA GLU A 368 32.09 -17.32 0.28
C GLU A 368 32.72 -15.93 0.40
N ILE A 369 32.12 -15.04 1.19
CA ILE A 369 32.64 -13.69 1.42
C ILE A 369 34.02 -13.75 2.09
N GLU A 370 34.16 -14.59 3.11
CA GLU A 370 35.43 -14.73 3.82
C GLU A 370 36.52 -15.37 2.94
N ASN A 371 36.16 -16.33 2.09
CA ASN A 371 37.09 -16.91 1.12
C ASN A 371 37.53 -15.89 0.05
N ALA A 372 36.60 -15.06 -0.45
CA ALA A 372 36.93 -14.00 -1.42
C ALA A 372 37.85 -12.92 -0.82
N LYS A 373 37.67 -12.58 0.46
CA LYS A 373 38.59 -11.68 1.17
C LYS A 373 39.97 -12.30 1.31
N LYS A 374 40.05 -13.58 1.72
CA LYS A 374 41.34 -14.30 1.85
C LYS A 374 42.09 -14.39 0.53
N SER A 375 41.40 -14.53 -0.61
CA SER A 375 42.04 -14.56 -1.93
C SER A 375 42.48 -13.18 -2.45
N SER A 376 42.09 -12.10 -1.78
CA SER A 376 42.48 -10.72 -2.11
C SER A 376 43.62 -10.16 -1.26
N LEU A 377 44.08 -10.95 -0.29
CA LEU A 377 45.29 -10.73 0.52
C LEU A 377 46.41 -11.64 0.00
#